data_AF-A0A7S0BZK3-F1
#
_entry.id   AF-A0A7S0BZK3-F1
#
_cell.length_a   1.000
_cell.length_b   1.000
_cell.length_c   1.000
_cell.angle_alpha   90.00
_cell.angle_beta   90.00
_cell.angle_gamma   90.00
#
_symmetry.space_group_name_H-M   'P 1'
#
loop_
_entity.id
_entity.type
_entity.pdbx_description
1 polymer ?
#
loop_
_entity_poly.entity_id
_entity_poly.type
_entity_poly.pdbx_seq_one_letter_code
_entity_poly.pdbx_strand_id
1 'polypeptide(L)'
;MPEHARFLSGYRFEHSFVGLDFKASRRPKIARLTFISCAICVYIFTIVYVEKGLQDLGDAKKIIMAQNSRLKEVVEDADRVTITMIENGKAALALKDTIEKEIPYFCPFNNKTYLGSAFLNTLDDEYLDALDKLNNFFLDKWVNKAGEWVETLKDGTTRAENNIESFNIELFALHWVPQIVFTTILVIATLLSMHDNGQEDVTFNITPRFQWWLKKVIMPLFIIWSVGTWVVSAVIAFGATFASDICAGGPSPGSPDYTVLNTLVINDFPRGGNLYTAFEYYITRCKTEYYLTDVLDYRYQLSRALDGSEYIMNFILSKGTIELSDNCKKDITDLVVNIDQLEMNMQYLYLDTARATEALRCERMNDIYTELFYDGICKYGANGLSWVFSSLIVIGLFSMLMVTLRSAMLPSFEYVGDDDDYIDKDNNRRSVKTTITTVNQTLALPPSESDMGQMRQLPPIPDNEYEGDSYGFDPTQSNDIDPASHVKYDANSNSNSEQLPLQQGVQNFQVATDQMDQIPFETMETMSAANPMSEIPYENYRENA
;
A
#
# COMPACT_ATOMS: atom_id res chain seq x y z
N MET A 1 -36.53 34.33 31.56
CA MET A 1 -35.47 33.72 30.72
C MET A 1 -34.98 32.47 31.43
N PRO A 2 -34.69 31.35 30.75
CA PRO A 2 -34.26 30.15 31.43
C PRO A 2 -32.88 30.40 32.08
N GLU A 3 -32.81 30.41 33.41
CA GLU A 3 -31.60 30.56 34.25
C GLU A 3 -30.55 29.43 34.04
N HIS A 4 -30.70 28.64 32.98
CA HIS A 4 -29.92 27.46 32.69
C HIS A 4 -29.34 27.46 31.28
N ALA A 5 -29.20 28.61 30.62
CA ALA A 5 -28.35 28.75 29.42
C ALA A 5 -26.86 28.58 29.80
N ARG A 6 -26.53 27.35 30.18
CA ARG A 6 -25.24 26.84 30.65
C ARG A 6 -24.26 26.80 29.48
N PHE A 7 -23.04 27.30 29.69
CA PHE A 7 -21.75 27.09 28.99
C PHE A 7 -21.71 27.02 27.44
N LEU A 8 -22.57 26.22 26.83
CA LEU A 8 -22.65 25.89 25.40
C LEU A 8 -23.43 26.93 24.57
N SER A 9 -24.16 27.83 25.22
CA SER A 9 -25.06 28.78 24.54
C SER A 9 -24.30 29.78 23.63
N GLY A 10 -22.99 29.98 23.87
CA GLY A 10 -22.16 30.89 23.10
C GLY A 10 -22.49 32.37 23.32
N TYR A 11 -23.35 32.68 24.30
CA TYR A 11 -23.61 34.03 24.75
C TYR A 11 -22.49 34.50 25.69
N ARG A 12 -22.42 35.82 25.90
CA ARG A 12 -21.48 36.44 26.83
C ARG A 12 -21.78 35.99 28.26
N PHE A 13 -20.75 35.93 29.10
CA PHE A 13 -20.93 35.70 30.53
C PHE A 13 -21.47 36.99 31.17
N GLU A 14 -22.69 36.94 31.72
CA GLU A 14 -23.28 38.01 32.51
C GLU A 14 -23.04 37.73 34.00
N HIS A 15 -22.47 38.69 34.72
CA HIS A 15 -22.32 38.65 36.17
C HIS A 15 -23.50 39.38 36.82
N SER A 16 -24.42 38.65 37.47
CA SER A 16 -25.45 39.27 38.32
C SER A 16 -24.86 39.55 39.71
N PHE A 17 -24.81 40.82 40.10
CA PHE A 17 -24.17 41.27 41.35
C PHE A 17 -25.05 41.14 42.61
N VAL A 18 -26.11 40.31 42.55
CA VAL A 18 -27.06 40.17 43.66
C VAL A 18 -26.52 39.14 44.66
N GLY A 19 -25.62 39.59 45.53
CA GLY A 19 -25.04 38.82 46.64
C GLY A 19 -23.61 38.37 46.40
N LEU A 20 -22.79 38.38 47.45
CA LEU A 20 -21.35 38.04 47.52
C LEU A 20 -21.01 36.58 47.14
N ASP A 21 -21.51 36.07 46.02
CA ASP A 21 -21.29 34.69 45.61
C ASP A 21 -20.02 34.61 44.74
N PHE A 22 -18.87 34.49 45.41
CA PHE A 22 -17.53 34.30 44.83
C PHE A 22 -17.46 33.20 43.74
N LYS A 23 -18.45 32.31 43.66
CA LYS A 23 -18.56 31.24 42.66
C LYS A 23 -18.82 31.76 41.23
N ALA A 24 -19.47 32.91 41.05
CA ALA A 24 -19.78 33.45 39.73
C ALA A 24 -18.52 33.87 38.94
N SER A 25 -17.52 34.44 39.63
CA SER A 25 -16.23 34.89 39.07
C SER A 25 -15.35 33.75 38.52
N ARG A 26 -15.47 32.52 39.04
CA ARG A 26 -14.58 31.40 38.68
C ARG A 26 -14.91 30.75 37.35
N ARG A 27 -16.18 30.76 36.93
CA ARG A 27 -16.66 30.05 35.73
C ARG A 27 -15.98 30.48 34.41
N PRO A 28 -15.88 31.79 34.08
CA PRO A 28 -15.22 32.22 32.83
C PRO A 28 -13.73 31.87 32.82
N LYS A 29 -13.06 31.95 33.98
CA LYS A 29 -11.63 31.56 34.11
C LYS A 29 -11.44 30.09 33.79
N ILE A 30 -12.31 29.21 34.32
CA ILE A 30 -12.26 27.78 34.03
C ILE A 30 -12.49 27.52 32.54
N ALA A 31 -13.50 28.15 31.92
CA ALA A 31 -13.78 28.00 30.49
C ALA A 31 -12.57 28.36 29.61
N ARG A 32 -11.90 29.48 29.91
CA ARG A 32 -10.71 29.95 29.19
C ARG A 32 -9.51 29.03 29.40
N LEU A 33 -9.29 28.55 30.62
CA LEU A 33 -8.24 27.56 30.91
C LEU A 33 -8.48 26.23 30.18
N THR A 34 -9.72 25.72 30.18
CA THR A 34 -10.09 24.52 29.41
C THR A 34 -9.87 24.75 27.92
N PHE A 35 -10.24 25.91 27.38
CA PHE A 35 -10.03 26.27 25.98
C PHE A 35 -8.54 26.22 25.60
N ILE A 36 -7.67 26.85 26.41
CA ILE A 36 -6.22 26.85 26.18
C ILE A 36 -5.66 25.43 26.30
N SER A 37 -6.13 24.64 27.27
CA SER A 37 -5.73 23.23 27.39
C SER A 37 -6.09 22.43 26.14
N CYS A 38 -7.29 22.63 25.58
CA CYS A 38 -7.70 21.96 24.33
C CYS A 38 -6.79 22.35 23.17
N ALA A 39 -6.44 23.64 23.06
CA ALA A 39 -5.52 24.12 22.03
C ALA A 39 -4.12 23.51 22.16
N ILE A 40 -3.60 23.38 23.38
CA ILE A 40 -2.32 22.69 23.65
C ILE A 40 -2.39 21.24 23.18
N CYS A 41 -3.48 20.52 23.47
CA CYS A 41 -3.67 19.16 22.98
C CYS A 41 -3.69 19.11 21.43
N VAL A 42 -4.37 20.06 20.77
CA VAL A 42 -4.35 20.16 19.29
C VAL A 42 -2.92 20.33 18.77
N TYR A 43 -2.11 21.21 19.37
CA TYR A 43 -0.71 21.38 18.94
C TYR A 43 0.13 20.12 19.14
N ILE A 44 0.05 19.48 20.31
CA ILE A 44 0.82 18.26 20.61
C ILE A 44 0.48 17.16 19.60
N PHE A 45 -0.81 16.91 19.36
CA PHE A 45 -1.22 15.86 18.43
C PHE A 45 -0.98 16.24 16.97
N THR A 46 -0.90 17.53 16.62
CA THR A 46 -0.45 17.95 15.29
C THR A 46 1.04 17.65 15.09
N ILE A 47 1.87 17.81 16.13
CA ILE A 47 3.29 17.41 16.07
C ILE A 47 3.40 15.88 15.93
N VAL A 48 2.68 15.11 16.76
CA VAL A 48 2.64 13.63 16.66
C VAL A 48 2.16 13.17 15.28
N TYR A 49 1.13 13.81 14.73
CA TYR A 49 0.63 13.56 13.39
C TYR A 49 1.72 13.69 12.33
N VAL A 50 2.53 14.76 12.39
CA VAL A 50 3.62 14.98 11.43
C VAL A 50 4.81 14.04 11.69
N GLU A 51 5.31 13.99 12.93
CA GLU A 51 6.55 13.27 13.28
C GLU A 51 6.39 11.75 13.26
N LYS A 52 5.21 11.22 13.61
CA LYS A 52 4.97 9.77 13.62
C LYS A 52 4.12 9.34 12.44
N GLY A 53 2.98 10.00 12.24
CA GLY A 53 2.05 9.63 11.19
C GLY A 53 2.62 9.80 9.78
N LEU A 54 2.98 11.04 9.42
CA LEU A 54 3.45 11.35 8.06
C LEU A 54 4.85 10.80 7.78
N GLN A 55 5.72 10.73 8.79
CA GLN A 55 7.05 10.15 8.62
C GLN A 55 6.98 8.65 8.27
N ASP A 56 6.21 7.87 9.04
CA ASP A 56 6.07 6.42 8.80
C ASP A 56 5.39 6.15 7.44
N LEU A 57 4.39 6.94 7.06
CA LEU A 57 3.80 6.87 5.72
C LEU A 57 4.79 7.23 4.61
N GLY A 58 5.68 8.20 4.86
CA GLY A 58 6.75 8.56 3.95
C GLY A 58 7.77 7.45 3.76
N ASP A 59 8.14 6.77 4.84
CA ASP A 59 9.07 5.65 4.78
C ASP A 59 8.42 4.40 4.14
N ALA A 60 7.14 4.14 4.41
CA ALA A 60 6.35 3.14 3.69
C ALA A 60 6.34 3.43 2.18
N LYS A 61 6.04 4.67 1.77
CA LYS A 61 6.07 5.09 0.36
C LYS A 61 7.43 4.82 -0.29
N LYS A 62 8.54 5.22 0.36
CA LYS A 62 9.89 4.99 -0.17
C LYS A 62 10.20 3.51 -0.36
N ILE A 63 9.87 2.67 0.64
CA ILE A 63 10.11 1.22 0.57
C ILE A 63 9.29 0.60 -0.57
N ILE A 64 8.00 0.92 -0.65
CA ILE A 64 7.12 0.39 -1.69
C ILE A 64 7.62 0.84 -3.09
N MET A 65 8.01 2.10 -3.27
CA MET A 65 8.57 2.57 -4.55
C MET A 65 9.88 1.86 -4.91
N ALA A 66 10.79 1.70 -3.93
CA ALA A 66 12.07 1.02 -4.15
C ALA A 66 11.86 -0.45 -4.54
N GLN A 67 10.98 -1.18 -3.84
CA GLN A 67 10.68 -2.57 -4.17
C GLN A 67 9.93 -2.72 -5.49
N ASN A 68 8.99 -1.81 -5.79
CA ASN A 68 8.28 -1.80 -7.07
C ASN A 68 9.25 -1.55 -8.23
N SER A 69 10.24 -0.68 -8.06
CA SER A 69 11.30 -0.46 -9.06
C SER A 69 12.16 -1.71 -9.26
N ARG A 70 12.55 -2.40 -8.19
CA ARG A 70 13.31 -3.66 -8.28
C ARG A 70 12.49 -4.77 -8.96
N LEU A 71 11.19 -4.86 -8.63
CA LEU A 71 10.30 -5.81 -9.27
C LEU A 71 10.12 -5.50 -10.77
N LYS A 72 9.99 -4.23 -11.13
CA LYS A 72 9.91 -3.78 -12.53
C LYS A 72 11.15 -4.18 -13.32
N GLU A 73 12.35 -4.03 -12.74
CA GLU A 73 13.59 -4.49 -13.37
C GLU A 73 13.59 -6.02 -13.62
N VAL A 74 13.14 -6.81 -12.64
CA VAL A 74 13.01 -8.28 -12.80
C VAL A 74 12.00 -8.62 -13.89
N VAL A 75 10.88 -7.90 -13.96
CA VAL A 75 9.84 -8.11 -14.97
C VAL A 75 10.32 -7.71 -16.36
N GLU A 76 11.06 -6.60 -16.50
CA GLU A 76 11.66 -6.16 -17.77
C GLU A 76 12.75 -7.14 -18.25
N ASP A 77 13.55 -7.69 -17.35
CA ASP A 77 14.52 -8.74 -17.68
C ASP A 77 13.80 -10.03 -18.12
N ALA A 78 12.76 -10.43 -17.40
CA ALA A 78 11.93 -11.58 -17.77
C ALA A 78 11.22 -11.40 -19.12
N ASP A 79 10.76 -10.19 -19.46
CA ASP A 79 10.18 -9.83 -20.76
C ASP A 79 11.21 -10.04 -21.88
N ARG A 80 12.41 -9.47 -21.71
CA ARG A 80 13.52 -9.61 -22.66
C ARG A 80 13.94 -11.07 -22.85
N VAL A 81 14.06 -11.81 -21.76
CA VAL A 81 14.41 -13.24 -21.79
C VAL A 81 13.31 -14.05 -22.47
N THR A 82 12.04 -13.75 -22.22
CA THR A 82 10.92 -14.44 -22.87
C THR A 82 10.92 -14.19 -24.38
N ILE A 83 11.14 -12.95 -24.84
CA ILE A 83 11.20 -12.62 -26.27
C ILE A 83 12.37 -13.34 -26.96
N THR A 84 13.57 -13.27 -26.38
CA THR A 84 14.76 -13.92 -26.93
C THR A 84 14.62 -15.43 -26.97
N MET A 85 14.07 -16.03 -25.91
CA MET A 85 13.70 -17.44 -25.93
C MET A 85 12.77 -17.73 -27.10
N ILE A 86 11.65 -16.99 -27.27
CA ILE A 86 10.66 -17.21 -28.35
C ILE A 86 11.32 -17.24 -29.73
N GLU A 87 12.18 -16.26 -30.00
CA GLU A 87 12.86 -16.11 -31.29
C GLU A 87 13.83 -17.28 -31.53
N ASN A 88 14.69 -17.57 -30.55
CA ASN A 88 15.69 -18.64 -30.65
C ASN A 88 15.04 -20.03 -30.69
N GLY A 89 13.95 -20.25 -29.96
CA GLY A 89 13.22 -21.51 -29.96
C GLY A 89 12.47 -21.77 -31.28
N LYS A 90 11.90 -20.73 -31.90
CA LYS A 90 11.32 -20.86 -33.26
C LYS A 90 12.41 -21.16 -34.30
N ALA A 91 13.57 -20.51 -34.20
CA ALA A 91 14.70 -20.78 -35.09
C ALA A 91 15.25 -22.20 -34.91
N ALA A 92 15.46 -22.62 -33.66
CA ALA A 92 15.89 -23.98 -33.32
C ALA A 92 14.90 -25.03 -33.85
N LEU A 93 13.59 -24.79 -33.72
CA LEU A 93 12.57 -25.71 -34.22
C LEU A 93 12.64 -25.87 -35.74
N ALA A 94 12.74 -24.77 -36.48
CA ALA A 94 12.83 -24.80 -37.94
C ALA A 94 14.08 -25.56 -38.42
N LEU A 95 15.21 -25.39 -37.71
CA LEU A 95 16.45 -26.11 -37.99
C LEU A 95 16.34 -27.59 -37.63
N LYS A 96 15.74 -27.92 -36.47
CA LYS A 96 15.45 -29.31 -36.07
C LYS A 96 14.63 -30.02 -37.14
N ASP A 97 13.50 -29.44 -37.58
CA ASP A 97 12.62 -30.05 -38.58
C ASP A 97 13.33 -30.28 -39.92
N THR A 98 14.33 -29.45 -40.23
CA THR A 98 15.16 -29.60 -41.43
C THR A 98 16.16 -30.74 -41.24
N ILE A 99 16.86 -30.77 -40.12
CA ILE A 99 17.82 -31.82 -39.75
C ILE A 99 17.14 -33.19 -39.67
N GLU A 100 15.98 -33.30 -39.02
CA GLU A 100 15.21 -34.54 -38.88
C GLU A 100 14.78 -35.11 -40.23
N LYS A 101 14.45 -34.26 -41.20
CA LYS A 101 14.16 -34.68 -42.58
C LYS A 101 15.41 -35.14 -43.34
N GLU A 102 16.58 -34.61 -43.00
CA GLU A 102 17.83 -34.90 -43.70
C GLU A 102 18.57 -36.12 -43.15
N ILE A 103 18.51 -36.37 -41.84
CA ILE A 103 19.21 -37.46 -41.14
C ILE A 103 18.94 -38.84 -41.76
N PRO A 104 17.68 -39.28 -42.01
CA PRO A 104 17.40 -40.60 -42.57
C PRO A 104 18.00 -40.82 -43.96
N TYR A 105 18.25 -39.73 -44.69
CA TYR A 105 18.81 -39.73 -46.05
C TYR A 105 20.26 -39.23 -46.09
N PHE A 106 20.92 -39.12 -44.93
CA PHE A 106 22.26 -38.54 -44.83
C PHE A 106 23.30 -39.36 -45.60
N CYS A 107 23.22 -40.69 -45.55
CA CYS A 107 24.20 -41.57 -46.21
C CYS A 107 23.58 -42.89 -46.72
N PRO A 108 22.82 -42.86 -47.83
CA PRO A 108 22.05 -44.02 -48.31
C PRO A 108 22.90 -45.18 -48.85
N PHE A 109 24.21 -44.99 -49.10
CA PHE A 109 25.04 -45.94 -49.86
C PHE A 109 26.03 -46.78 -49.03
N ASN A 110 26.09 -46.64 -47.70
CA ASN A 110 26.97 -47.49 -46.91
C ASN A 110 26.29 -48.84 -46.58
N ASN A 111 26.64 -49.83 -47.39
CA ASN A 111 26.20 -51.22 -47.30
C ASN A 111 26.70 -51.84 -45.98
N LYS A 112 25.97 -51.64 -44.87
CA LYS A 112 26.15 -52.30 -43.54
C LYS A 112 27.56 -52.26 -42.94
N THR A 113 28.44 -51.35 -43.35
CA THR A 113 29.72 -51.13 -42.67
C THR A 113 29.42 -50.55 -41.29
N TYR A 114 29.83 -51.30 -40.24
CA TYR A 114 29.57 -51.15 -38.80
C TYR A 114 29.57 -49.73 -38.20
N LEU A 115 30.14 -48.74 -38.88
CA LEU A 115 30.20 -47.35 -38.38
C LEU A 115 28.87 -46.59 -38.51
N GLY A 116 28.00 -46.93 -39.46
CA GLY A 116 26.78 -46.16 -39.71
C GLY A 116 25.64 -46.47 -38.74
N SER A 117 25.32 -47.75 -38.54
CA SER A 117 24.13 -48.13 -37.76
C SER A 117 24.32 -47.97 -36.24
N ALA A 118 25.53 -48.20 -35.71
CA ALA A 118 25.77 -48.02 -34.27
C ALA A 118 25.77 -46.54 -33.87
N PHE A 119 26.40 -45.69 -34.70
CA PHE A 119 26.36 -44.25 -34.53
C PHE A 119 24.92 -43.74 -34.65
N LEU A 120 24.22 -44.05 -35.76
CA LEU A 120 22.84 -43.61 -35.96
C LEU A 120 21.89 -44.12 -34.87
N ASN A 121 22.02 -45.36 -34.39
CA ASN A 121 21.13 -45.87 -33.34
C ASN A 121 21.39 -45.20 -31.96
N THR A 122 22.64 -44.91 -31.63
CA THR A 122 22.98 -44.25 -30.35
C THR A 122 22.57 -42.78 -30.38
N LEU A 123 22.63 -42.18 -31.56
CA LEU A 123 22.33 -40.78 -31.80
C LEU A 123 20.82 -40.56 -32.01
N ASP A 124 20.11 -41.52 -32.60
CA ASP A 124 18.65 -41.49 -32.74
C ASP A 124 17.99 -41.41 -31.36
N ASP A 125 18.31 -42.35 -30.46
CA ASP A 125 17.45 -42.54 -29.29
C ASP A 125 17.60 -41.42 -28.25
N GLU A 126 18.80 -40.85 -28.06
CA GLU A 126 19.05 -39.89 -26.98
C GLU A 126 18.93 -38.43 -27.43
N TYR A 127 19.48 -38.10 -28.61
CA TYR A 127 19.47 -36.74 -29.14
C TYR A 127 18.11 -36.40 -29.76
N LEU A 128 17.46 -37.31 -30.49
CA LEU A 128 16.10 -37.04 -31.00
C LEU A 128 15.07 -36.99 -29.87
N ASP A 129 15.21 -37.80 -28.81
CA ASP A 129 14.35 -37.70 -27.62
C ASP A 129 14.51 -36.34 -26.93
N ALA A 130 15.75 -35.85 -26.77
CA ALA A 130 16.00 -34.51 -26.21
C ALA A 130 15.41 -33.40 -27.10
N LEU A 131 15.57 -33.49 -28.42
CA LEU A 131 15.00 -32.53 -29.38
C LEU A 131 13.47 -32.59 -29.48
N ASP A 132 12.87 -33.76 -29.29
CA ASP A 132 11.41 -33.91 -29.28
C ASP A 132 10.79 -33.34 -28.00
N LYS A 133 11.44 -33.57 -26.86
CA LYS A 133 11.08 -32.91 -25.59
C LYS A 133 11.21 -31.39 -25.68
N LEU A 134 12.24 -30.90 -26.38
CA LEU A 134 12.44 -29.47 -26.63
C LEU A 134 11.21 -28.84 -27.32
N ASN A 135 10.69 -29.51 -28.35
CA ASN A 135 9.55 -29.04 -29.14
C ASN A 135 8.27 -28.95 -28.30
N ASN A 136 7.97 -30.02 -27.56
CA ASN A 136 6.74 -30.13 -26.76
C ASN A 136 6.69 -29.13 -25.58
N PHE A 137 7.84 -28.73 -25.05
CA PHE A 137 7.92 -27.75 -23.97
C PHE A 137 7.74 -26.31 -24.47
N PHE A 138 8.35 -25.99 -25.62
CA PHE A 138 8.65 -24.61 -25.98
C PHE A 138 7.44 -23.78 -26.43
N LEU A 139 6.56 -24.30 -27.29
CA LEU A 139 5.60 -23.46 -28.02
C LEU A 139 4.28 -23.19 -27.30
N ASP A 140 3.67 -24.19 -26.66
CA ASP A 140 2.27 -24.04 -26.21
C ASP A 140 2.12 -23.83 -24.70
N LYS A 141 3.01 -24.39 -23.87
CA LYS A 141 2.79 -24.43 -22.41
C LYS A 141 3.44 -23.29 -21.65
N TRP A 142 4.72 -23.01 -21.90
CA TRP A 142 5.47 -22.10 -21.05
C TRP A 142 5.51 -20.68 -21.61
N VAL A 143 5.91 -20.53 -22.88
CA VAL A 143 6.08 -19.23 -23.54
C VAL A 143 4.83 -18.35 -23.47
N ASN A 144 3.67 -18.89 -23.87
CA ASN A 144 2.43 -18.11 -23.88
C ASN A 144 2.02 -17.69 -22.47
N LYS A 145 2.18 -18.58 -21.49
CA LYS A 145 1.87 -18.28 -20.08
C LYS A 145 2.87 -17.30 -19.46
N ALA A 146 4.15 -17.44 -19.77
CA ALA A 146 5.20 -16.55 -19.29
C ALA A 146 4.97 -15.13 -19.83
N GLY A 147 4.64 -14.99 -21.12
CA GLY A 147 4.28 -13.70 -21.72
C GLY A 147 3.09 -13.05 -21.03
N GLU A 148 1.99 -13.79 -20.83
CA GLU A 148 0.81 -13.30 -20.10
C GLU A 148 1.13 -12.87 -18.66
N TRP A 149 1.98 -13.62 -17.95
CA TRP A 149 2.38 -13.29 -16.58
C TRP A 149 3.27 -12.06 -16.52
N VAL A 150 4.26 -11.97 -17.41
CA VAL A 150 5.14 -10.80 -17.51
C VAL A 150 4.32 -9.56 -17.83
N GLU A 151 3.38 -9.63 -18.77
CA GLU A 151 2.49 -8.52 -19.10
C GLU A 151 1.62 -8.14 -17.89
N THR A 152 1.02 -9.12 -17.21
CA THR A 152 0.21 -8.89 -16.00
C THR A 152 1.02 -8.23 -14.88
N LEU A 153 2.27 -8.68 -14.67
CA LEU A 153 3.17 -8.12 -13.66
C LEU A 153 3.60 -6.69 -14.03
N LYS A 154 3.91 -6.44 -15.30
CA LYS A 154 4.28 -5.12 -15.83
C LYS A 154 3.15 -4.10 -15.66
N ASP A 155 1.92 -4.53 -15.97
CA ASP A 155 0.70 -3.76 -15.73
C ASP A 155 0.51 -3.49 -14.23
N GLY A 156 0.69 -4.52 -13.40
CA GLY A 156 0.61 -4.42 -11.95
C GLY A 156 1.60 -3.42 -11.36
N THR A 157 2.88 -3.52 -11.74
CA THR A 157 3.94 -2.61 -11.26
C THR A 157 3.71 -1.18 -11.72
N THR A 158 3.20 -0.97 -12.94
CA THR A 158 2.91 0.37 -13.48
C THR A 158 1.70 1.00 -12.77
N ARG A 159 0.64 0.21 -12.51
CA ARG A 159 -0.51 0.69 -11.73
C ARG A 159 -0.13 1.00 -10.30
N ALA A 160 0.70 0.17 -9.68
CA ALA A 160 1.24 0.43 -8.34
C ALA A 160 2.03 1.75 -8.31
N GLU A 161 2.96 1.94 -9.24
CA GLU A 161 3.75 3.17 -9.41
C GLU A 161 2.86 4.40 -9.51
N ASN A 162 1.91 4.41 -10.46
CA ASN A 162 0.98 5.52 -10.66
C ASN A 162 0.14 5.83 -9.42
N ASN A 163 -0.35 4.80 -8.72
CA ASN A 163 -1.14 4.97 -7.50
C ASN A 163 -0.29 5.55 -6.36
N ILE A 164 0.96 5.10 -6.22
CA ILE A 164 1.88 5.59 -5.17
C ILE A 164 2.35 7.02 -5.47
N GLU A 165 2.59 7.35 -6.73
CA GLU A 165 2.93 8.71 -7.15
C GLU A 165 1.77 9.67 -6.92
N SER A 166 0.53 9.23 -7.19
CA SER A 166 -0.68 10.02 -6.92
C SER A 166 -0.87 10.32 -5.42
N PHE A 167 -0.31 9.49 -4.55
CA PHE A 167 -0.28 9.72 -3.11
C PHE A 167 0.75 10.79 -2.76
N ASN A 168 0.33 12.06 -2.87
CA ASN A 168 1.16 13.19 -2.50
C ASN A 168 1.06 13.47 -0.99
N ILE A 169 2.12 13.16 -0.25
CA ILE A 169 2.21 13.41 1.20
C ILE A 169 2.13 14.92 1.51
N GLU A 170 2.54 15.78 0.57
CA GLU A 170 2.44 17.24 0.71
C GLU A 170 0.99 17.72 0.77
N LEU A 171 0.03 16.97 0.22
CA LEU A 171 -1.39 17.30 0.35
C LEU A 171 -1.85 17.24 1.81
N PHE A 172 -1.23 16.37 2.62
CA PHE A 172 -1.47 16.36 4.07
C PHE A 172 -0.88 17.59 4.77
N ALA A 173 0.17 18.21 4.20
CA ALA A 173 0.69 19.48 4.71
C ALA A 173 -0.32 20.62 4.59
N LEU A 174 -1.13 20.59 3.52
CA LEU A 174 -2.25 21.51 3.35
C LEU A 174 -3.28 21.38 4.47
N HIS A 175 -3.37 20.23 5.14
CA HIS A 175 -4.35 19.98 6.21
C HIS A 175 -3.92 20.51 7.60
N TRP A 176 -2.65 20.38 7.99
CA TRP A 176 -2.23 20.72 9.35
C TRP A 176 -1.85 22.20 9.53
N VAL A 177 -1.34 22.87 8.50
CA VAL A 177 -0.94 24.29 8.59
C VAL A 177 -2.11 25.21 8.96
N PRO A 178 -3.27 25.17 8.26
CA PRO A 178 -4.41 26.02 8.62
C PRO A 178 -4.95 25.72 10.02
N GLN A 179 -4.91 24.45 10.44
CA GLN A 179 -5.34 24.04 11.77
C GLN A 179 -4.51 24.71 12.87
N ILE A 180 -3.18 24.73 12.74
CA ILE A 180 -2.28 25.43 13.68
C ILE A 180 -2.56 26.94 13.65
N VAL A 181 -2.70 27.53 12.46
CA VAL A 181 -2.94 28.98 12.31
C VAL A 181 -4.25 29.40 12.98
N PHE A 182 -5.35 28.69 12.71
CA PHE A 182 -6.64 29.00 13.32
C PHE A 182 -6.60 28.82 14.83
N THR A 183 -6.05 27.70 15.31
CA THR A 183 -5.90 27.45 16.76
C THR A 183 -5.12 28.58 17.43
N THR A 184 -4.05 29.06 16.80
CA THR A 184 -3.20 30.16 17.31
C THR A 184 -3.97 31.48 17.40
N ILE A 185 -4.72 31.84 16.36
CA ILE A 185 -5.55 33.06 16.37
C ILE A 185 -6.59 32.98 17.49
N LEU A 186 -7.22 31.83 17.69
CA LEU A 186 -8.23 31.64 18.74
C LEU A 186 -7.64 31.65 20.16
N VAL A 187 -6.44 31.10 20.35
CA VAL A 187 -5.70 31.18 21.62
C VAL A 187 -5.32 32.64 21.93
N ILE A 188 -4.81 33.39 20.95
CA ILE A 188 -4.50 34.82 21.12
C ILE A 188 -5.76 35.60 21.50
N ALA A 189 -6.89 35.35 20.82
CA ALA A 189 -8.16 35.98 21.17
C ALA A 189 -8.61 35.67 22.61
N THR A 190 -8.41 34.43 23.05
CA THR A 190 -8.71 34.01 24.42
C THR A 190 -7.79 34.68 25.45
N LEU A 191 -6.48 34.79 25.16
CA LEU A 191 -5.52 35.47 26.03
C LEU A 191 -5.79 36.98 26.13
N LEU A 192 -6.11 37.64 25.02
CA LEU A 192 -6.54 39.04 25.02
C LEU A 192 -7.80 39.24 25.86
N SER A 193 -8.76 38.32 25.75
CA SER A 193 -9.97 38.32 26.57
C SER A 193 -9.70 38.06 28.05
N MET A 194 -8.64 37.32 28.41
CA MET A 194 -8.20 37.16 29.81
C MET A 194 -7.57 38.41 30.40
N HIS A 195 -6.79 39.14 29.60
CA HIS A 195 -6.08 40.34 30.03
C HIS A 195 -7.04 41.51 30.34
N ASP A 196 -8.15 41.60 29.61
CA ASP A 196 -9.16 42.67 29.74
C ASP A 196 -9.88 42.68 31.11
N ASN A 197 -9.79 41.59 31.89
CA ASN A 197 -10.54 41.42 33.14
C ASN A 197 -9.93 42.13 34.37
N GLY A 198 -8.88 42.96 34.25
CA GLY A 198 -8.05 43.36 35.39
C GLY A 198 -7.76 44.84 35.62
N GLN A 199 -8.08 45.75 34.69
CA GLN A 199 -7.74 47.16 34.82
C GLN A 199 -8.89 48.06 34.34
N GLU A 200 -9.61 48.67 35.28
CA GLU A 200 -10.72 49.61 35.02
C GLU A 200 -10.28 50.85 34.22
N ASP A 201 -8.98 51.20 34.22
CA ASP A 201 -8.49 52.45 33.62
C ASP A 201 -7.78 52.28 32.26
N VAL A 202 -7.46 51.06 31.84
CA VAL A 202 -6.77 50.79 30.56
C VAL A 202 -7.58 49.80 29.75
N THR A 203 -8.72 50.26 29.25
CA THR A 203 -9.52 49.50 28.28
C THR A 203 -8.69 49.31 27.02
N PHE A 204 -8.01 48.18 26.93
CA PHE A 204 -7.42 47.72 25.69
C PHE A 204 -8.60 47.33 24.81
N ASN A 205 -9.19 48.33 24.15
CA ASN A 205 -10.35 48.19 23.28
C ASN A 205 -9.97 47.20 22.17
N ILE A 206 -10.23 45.91 22.41
CA ILE A 206 -10.18 44.88 21.39
C ILE A 206 -11.09 45.43 20.30
N THR A 207 -10.49 45.82 19.18
CA THR A 207 -11.18 46.64 18.21
C THR A 207 -12.46 45.89 17.81
N PRO A 208 -13.64 46.52 17.82
CA PRO A 208 -14.90 45.83 17.47
C PRO A 208 -14.82 45.15 16.10
N ARG A 209 -13.91 45.63 15.23
CA ARG A 209 -13.51 45.01 13.96
C ARG A 209 -12.89 43.61 14.12
N PHE A 210 -11.98 43.42 15.08
CA PHE A 210 -11.34 42.12 15.33
C PHE A 210 -12.36 41.10 15.83
N GLN A 211 -13.22 41.47 16.78
CA GLN A 211 -14.29 40.59 17.29
C GLN A 211 -15.31 40.23 16.19
N TRP A 212 -15.66 41.20 15.32
CA TRP A 212 -16.50 40.93 14.16
C TRP A 212 -15.83 39.94 13.19
N TRP A 213 -14.54 40.14 12.87
CA TRP A 213 -13.78 39.27 11.98
C TRP A 213 -13.61 37.85 12.54
N LEU A 214 -13.29 37.74 13.83
CA LEU A 214 -13.18 36.46 14.53
C LEU A 214 -14.50 35.67 14.43
N LYS A 215 -15.63 36.33 14.70
CA LYS A 215 -16.96 35.70 14.71
C LYS A 215 -17.50 35.39 13.31
N LYS A 216 -17.27 36.26 12.33
CA LYS A 216 -17.86 36.15 10.99
C LYS A 216 -16.99 35.41 9.98
N VAL A 217 -15.67 35.38 10.18
CA VAL A 217 -14.72 34.80 9.23
C VAL A 217 -13.98 33.62 9.84
N ILE A 218 -13.22 33.83 10.92
CA ILE A 218 -12.35 32.78 11.48
C ILE A 218 -13.15 31.63 12.06
N MET A 219 -14.20 31.92 12.84
CA MET A 219 -14.98 30.88 13.50
C MET A 219 -15.69 29.94 12.51
N PRO A 220 -16.42 30.42 11.48
CA PRO A 220 -17.00 29.53 10.48
C PRO A 220 -15.95 28.70 9.72
N LEU A 221 -14.80 29.31 9.35
CA LEU A 221 -13.72 28.59 8.68
C LEU A 221 -13.14 27.49 9.57
N PHE A 222 -12.89 27.77 10.85
CA PHE A 222 -12.41 26.77 11.80
C PHE A 222 -13.42 25.63 12.01
N ILE A 223 -14.72 25.93 12.03
CA ILE A 223 -15.78 24.91 12.11
C ILE A 223 -15.76 24.02 10.86
N ILE A 224 -15.73 24.61 9.67
CA ILE A 224 -15.66 23.85 8.40
C ILE A 224 -14.42 22.96 8.38
N TRP A 225 -13.28 23.50 8.81
CA TRP A 225 -12.01 22.76 8.88
C TRP A 225 -12.06 21.61 9.89
N SER A 226 -12.66 21.85 11.06
CA SER A 226 -12.85 20.84 12.09
C SER A 226 -13.72 19.70 11.58
N VAL A 227 -14.83 20.00 10.89
CA VAL A 227 -15.67 18.98 10.23
C VAL A 227 -14.89 18.24 9.15
N GLY A 228 -14.10 18.95 8.35
CA GLY A 228 -13.21 18.34 7.34
C GLY A 228 -12.22 17.35 7.96
N THR A 229 -11.68 17.67 9.14
CA THR A 229 -10.77 16.78 9.89
C THR A 229 -11.46 15.45 10.24
N TRP A 230 -12.73 15.49 10.66
CA TRP A 230 -13.51 14.28 10.92
C TRP A 230 -13.75 13.44 9.66
N VAL A 231 -14.04 14.08 8.53
CA VAL A 231 -14.23 13.39 7.24
C VAL A 231 -12.94 12.71 6.80
N VAL A 232 -11.81 13.44 6.84
CA VAL A 232 -10.49 12.87 6.52
C VAL A 232 -10.15 11.73 7.47
N SER A 233 -10.39 11.89 8.77
CA SER A 233 -10.17 10.84 9.75
C SER A 233 -10.97 9.57 9.45
N ALA A 234 -12.22 9.70 8.99
CA ALA A 234 -13.05 8.56 8.62
C ALA A 234 -12.47 7.82 7.40
N VAL A 235 -12.02 8.54 6.37
CA VAL A 235 -11.38 7.95 5.19
C VAL A 235 -10.08 7.22 5.57
N ILE A 236 -9.25 7.83 6.41
CA ILE A 236 -8.03 7.19 6.91
C ILE A 236 -8.36 5.96 7.76
N ALA A 237 -9.45 5.97 8.53
CA ALA A 237 -9.90 4.80 9.28
C ALA A 237 -10.15 3.60 8.36
N PHE A 238 -10.81 3.79 7.22
CA PHE A 238 -11.00 2.73 6.22
C PHE A 238 -9.66 2.20 5.69
N GLY A 239 -8.72 3.10 5.38
CA GLY A 239 -7.38 2.70 4.96
C GLY A 239 -6.63 1.91 6.03
N ALA A 240 -6.71 2.34 7.29
CA ALA A 240 -6.07 1.68 8.44
C ALA A 240 -6.67 0.28 8.68
N THR A 241 -7.99 0.14 8.58
CA THR A 241 -8.66 -1.16 8.68
C THR A 241 -8.26 -2.07 7.54
N PHE A 242 -8.25 -1.57 6.30
CA PHE A 242 -7.82 -2.37 5.15
C PHE A 242 -6.37 -2.84 5.26
N ALA A 243 -5.46 -1.96 5.68
CA ALA A 243 -4.07 -2.33 5.95
C ALA A 243 -3.97 -3.37 7.07
N SER A 244 -4.76 -3.21 8.14
CA SER A 244 -4.79 -4.17 9.25
C SER A 244 -5.32 -5.53 8.83
N ASP A 245 -6.37 -5.59 7.99
CA ASP A 245 -6.94 -6.82 7.46
C ASP A 245 -5.93 -7.56 6.58
N ILE A 246 -5.16 -6.83 5.77
CA ILE A 246 -4.06 -7.43 5.01
C ILE A 246 -3.06 -8.10 5.95
N CYS A 247 -2.61 -7.38 6.98
CA CYS A 247 -1.53 -7.83 7.86
C CYS A 247 -1.93 -8.89 8.87
N ALA A 248 -3.19 -8.92 9.30
CA ALA A 248 -3.73 -9.89 10.26
C ALA A 248 -4.26 -11.18 9.61
N GLY A 249 -4.08 -11.35 8.29
CA GLY A 249 -4.65 -12.46 7.53
C GLY A 249 -4.30 -13.85 8.05
N GLY A 250 -5.27 -14.77 8.00
CA GLY A 250 -5.04 -16.19 8.31
C GLY A 250 -5.12 -16.55 9.81
N PRO A 251 -4.75 -17.80 10.17
CA PRO A 251 -4.79 -18.26 11.56
C PRO A 251 -3.74 -17.53 12.42
N SER A 252 -4.09 -17.28 13.69
CA SER A 252 -3.23 -16.59 14.67
C SER A 252 -1.84 -17.24 14.76
N PRO A 253 -0.73 -16.47 14.71
CA PRO A 253 -0.62 -15.02 14.93
C PRO A 253 -1.00 -14.09 13.76
N GLY A 254 -1.45 -14.62 12.61
CA GLY A 254 -1.79 -13.83 11.42
C GLY A 254 -0.55 -13.35 10.65
N SER A 255 -0.68 -13.23 9.34
CA SER A 255 0.40 -12.79 8.43
C SER A 255 -0.17 -12.24 7.11
N PRO A 256 0.54 -11.31 6.43
CA PRO A 256 0.14 -10.86 5.09
C PRO A 256 0.13 -12.00 4.06
N ASP A 257 0.92 -13.04 4.28
CA ASP A 257 1.04 -14.25 3.46
C ASP A 257 -0.32 -14.84 3.07
N TYR A 258 -1.19 -15.08 4.06
CA TYR A 258 -2.49 -15.70 3.82
C TYR A 258 -3.41 -14.77 3.01
N THR A 259 -3.39 -13.46 3.28
CA THR A 259 -4.20 -12.51 2.52
C THR A 259 -3.76 -12.45 1.07
N VAL A 260 -2.46 -12.43 0.80
CA VAL A 260 -1.91 -12.43 -0.57
C VAL A 260 -2.33 -13.70 -1.31
N LEU A 261 -2.13 -14.87 -0.71
CA LEU A 261 -2.53 -16.15 -1.32
C LEU A 261 -4.06 -16.25 -1.54
N ASN A 262 -4.86 -15.78 -0.59
CA ASN A 262 -6.31 -15.78 -0.73
C ASN A 262 -6.80 -14.79 -1.80
N THR A 263 -6.10 -13.65 -1.95
CA THR A 263 -6.37 -12.67 -3.00
C THR A 263 -6.11 -13.25 -4.37
N LEU A 264 -5.06 -14.06 -4.54
CA LEU A 264 -4.82 -14.78 -5.79
C LEU A 264 -5.98 -15.72 -6.13
N VAL A 265 -6.49 -16.47 -5.15
CA VAL A 265 -7.64 -17.37 -5.37
C VAL A 265 -8.91 -16.61 -5.76
N ILE A 266 -9.15 -15.43 -5.17
CA ILE A 266 -10.30 -14.57 -5.52
C ILE A 266 -10.18 -14.00 -6.94
N ASN A 267 -8.95 -13.78 -7.43
CA ASN A 267 -8.68 -13.29 -8.78
C ASN A 267 -8.49 -14.42 -9.81
N ASP A 268 -9.18 -15.55 -9.62
CA ASP A 268 -9.18 -16.70 -10.52
C ASP A 268 -7.80 -17.37 -10.73
N PHE A 269 -6.88 -17.25 -9.78
CA PHE A 269 -5.65 -18.06 -9.73
C PHE A 269 -5.85 -19.25 -8.79
N PRO A 270 -6.27 -20.43 -9.31
CA PRO A 270 -6.63 -21.56 -8.47
C PRO A 270 -5.42 -22.07 -7.69
N ARG A 271 -5.68 -22.65 -6.51
CA ARG A 271 -4.66 -23.32 -5.71
C ARG A 271 -4.00 -24.43 -6.52
N GLY A 272 -2.67 -24.47 -6.52
CA GLY A 272 -1.86 -25.39 -7.32
C GLY A 272 -1.64 -24.94 -8.78
N GLY A 273 -2.23 -23.83 -9.21
CA GLY A 273 -1.83 -23.20 -10.47
C GLY A 273 -0.41 -22.62 -10.36
N ASN A 274 0.35 -22.61 -11.46
CA ASN A 274 1.77 -22.22 -11.45
C ASN A 274 2.03 -20.85 -10.79
N LEU A 275 1.17 -19.85 -11.02
CA LEU A 275 1.32 -18.53 -10.39
C LEU A 275 1.08 -18.60 -8.87
N TYR A 276 0.05 -19.33 -8.43
CA TYR A 276 -0.22 -19.55 -7.01
C TYR A 276 0.96 -20.26 -6.33
N THR A 277 1.46 -21.33 -6.94
CA THR A 277 2.61 -22.09 -6.44
C THR A 277 3.89 -21.24 -6.42
N ALA A 278 4.08 -20.34 -7.39
CA ALA A 278 5.19 -19.39 -7.40
C ALA A 278 5.14 -18.45 -6.20
N PHE A 279 4.00 -17.80 -5.96
CA PHE A 279 3.83 -16.93 -4.79
C PHE A 279 3.95 -17.70 -3.49
N GLU A 280 3.35 -18.89 -3.38
CA GLU A 280 3.48 -19.76 -2.21
C GLU A 280 4.95 -20.13 -1.95
N TYR A 281 5.71 -20.43 -2.99
CA TYR A 281 7.15 -20.72 -2.89
C TYR A 281 7.95 -19.54 -2.35
N TYR A 282 7.70 -18.32 -2.84
CA TYR A 282 8.37 -17.12 -2.33
C TYR A 282 7.95 -16.77 -0.92
N ILE A 283 6.65 -16.86 -0.61
CA ILE A 283 6.08 -16.53 0.70
C ILE A 283 6.63 -17.48 1.78
N THR A 284 6.67 -18.78 1.49
CA THR A 284 7.14 -19.80 2.43
C THR A 284 8.67 -19.84 2.59
N ARG A 285 9.40 -18.90 1.98
CA ARG A 285 10.86 -18.83 1.97
C ARG A 285 11.48 -20.10 1.41
N CYS A 286 11.03 -20.48 0.21
CA CYS A 286 11.58 -21.60 -0.56
C CYS A 286 11.37 -22.99 0.07
N LYS A 287 10.36 -23.14 0.93
CA LYS A 287 10.11 -24.42 1.64
C LYS A 287 9.15 -25.34 0.92
N THR A 288 8.31 -24.81 0.04
CA THR A 288 7.42 -25.60 -0.80
C THR A 288 8.12 -26.07 -2.07
N GLU A 289 7.42 -26.86 -2.88
CA GLU A 289 7.93 -27.38 -4.14
C GLU A 289 8.33 -26.24 -5.09
N TYR A 290 9.47 -26.43 -5.76
CA TYR A 290 9.99 -25.45 -6.70
C TYR A 290 9.08 -25.36 -7.93
N TYR A 291 8.48 -24.20 -8.18
CA TYR A 291 7.46 -24.06 -9.23
C TYR A 291 8.02 -24.03 -10.67
N LEU A 292 9.33 -23.86 -10.84
CA LEU A 292 10.00 -23.84 -12.15
C LEU A 292 10.68 -25.18 -12.47
N THR A 293 10.15 -26.31 -11.94
CA THR A 293 10.65 -27.66 -12.27
C THR A 293 10.70 -27.90 -13.77
N ASP A 294 9.68 -27.47 -14.51
CA ASP A 294 9.64 -27.69 -15.96
C ASP A 294 10.73 -26.89 -16.70
N VAL A 295 11.10 -25.70 -16.19
CA VAL A 295 12.21 -24.90 -16.76
C VAL A 295 13.57 -25.55 -16.46
N LEU A 296 13.72 -26.17 -15.29
CA LEU A 296 14.93 -26.92 -14.95
C LEU A 296 15.06 -28.19 -15.79
N ASP A 297 13.97 -28.94 -15.98
CA ASP A 297 13.96 -30.10 -16.86
C ASP A 297 14.27 -29.68 -18.31
N TYR A 298 13.66 -28.59 -18.78
CA TYR A 298 13.95 -28.04 -20.10
C TYR A 298 15.43 -27.65 -20.26
N ARG A 299 16.02 -26.98 -19.27
CA ARG A 299 17.45 -26.64 -19.25
C ARG A 299 18.33 -27.90 -19.26
N TYR A 300 17.91 -28.95 -18.57
CA TYR A 300 18.60 -30.25 -18.60
C TYR A 300 18.52 -30.92 -19.98
N GLN A 301 17.35 -30.90 -20.64
CA GLN A 301 17.23 -31.41 -22.02
C GLN A 301 18.04 -30.58 -23.02
N LEU A 302 18.09 -29.26 -22.85
CA LEU A 302 18.96 -28.38 -23.65
C LEU A 302 20.43 -28.77 -23.53
N SER A 303 20.91 -29.04 -22.31
CA SER A 303 22.29 -29.48 -22.08
C SER A 303 22.59 -30.79 -22.82
N ARG A 304 21.69 -31.78 -22.74
CA ARG A 304 21.87 -33.07 -23.43
C ARG A 304 21.81 -32.92 -24.95
N ALA A 305 20.95 -32.05 -25.46
CA ALA A 305 20.87 -31.77 -26.88
C ALA A 305 22.15 -31.09 -27.40
N LEU A 306 22.76 -30.20 -26.60
CA LEU A 306 24.05 -29.58 -26.89
C LEU A 306 25.19 -30.61 -26.89
N ASP A 307 25.27 -31.48 -25.89
CA ASP A 307 26.28 -32.54 -25.84
C ASP A 307 26.14 -33.48 -27.06
N GLY A 308 24.90 -33.77 -27.46
CA GLY A 308 24.58 -34.53 -28.66
C GLY A 308 25.01 -33.83 -29.95
N SER A 309 24.75 -32.51 -30.09
CA SER A 309 25.16 -31.75 -31.28
C SER A 309 26.68 -31.67 -31.40
N GLU A 310 27.37 -31.42 -30.29
CA GLU A 310 28.84 -31.39 -30.23
C GLU A 310 29.43 -32.75 -30.65
N TYR A 311 28.83 -33.86 -30.19
CA TYR A 311 29.25 -35.19 -30.59
C TYR A 311 29.09 -35.44 -32.10
N ILE A 312 27.95 -35.03 -32.69
CA ILE A 312 27.73 -35.12 -34.15
C ILE A 312 28.77 -34.29 -34.89
N MET A 313 28.98 -33.06 -34.46
CA MET A 313 29.90 -32.13 -35.11
C MET A 313 31.33 -32.65 -35.07
N ASN A 314 31.80 -33.11 -33.90
CA ASN A 314 33.11 -33.71 -33.74
C ASN A 314 33.27 -34.99 -34.58
N PHE A 315 32.23 -35.79 -34.72
CA PHE A 315 32.26 -36.95 -35.62
C PHE A 315 32.43 -36.54 -37.08
N ILE A 316 31.65 -35.57 -37.57
CA ILE A 316 31.74 -35.06 -38.94
C ILE A 316 33.14 -34.47 -39.20
N LEU A 317 33.64 -33.65 -38.28
CA LEU A 317 34.96 -33.03 -38.38
C LEU A 317 36.09 -34.06 -38.34
N SER A 318 35.96 -35.12 -37.54
CA SER A 318 36.98 -36.19 -37.44
C SER A 318 37.13 -37.00 -38.74
N LYS A 319 36.05 -37.10 -39.53
CA LYS A 319 36.06 -37.76 -40.83
C LYS A 319 36.40 -36.81 -41.98
N GLY A 320 36.24 -35.51 -41.78
CA GLY A 320 36.40 -34.51 -42.82
C GLY A 320 35.14 -34.41 -43.68
N THR A 321 34.66 -33.19 -43.88
CA THR A 321 33.41 -32.93 -44.62
C THR A 321 33.48 -33.40 -46.07
N ILE A 322 34.65 -33.26 -46.72
CA ILE A 322 34.89 -33.69 -48.10
C ILE A 322 34.84 -35.22 -48.22
N GLU A 323 35.55 -35.92 -47.34
CA GLU A 323 35.60 -37.38 -47.37
C GLU A 323 34.21 -37.98 -47.06
N LEU A 324 33.48 -37.38 -46.12
CA LEU A 324 32.14 -37.82 -45.78
C LEU A 324 31.14 -37.54 -46.92
N SER A 325 31.22 -36.37 -47.56
CA SER A 325 30.44 -36.03 -48.76
C SER A 325 30.73 -37.00 -49.93
N ASP A 326 32.01 -37.30 -50.17
CA ASP A 326 32.44 -38.22 -51.23
C ASP A 326 31.99 -39.66 -50.96
N ASN A 327 31.99 -40.09 -49.69
CA ASN A 327 31.53 -41.41 -49.26
C ASN A 327 30.01 -41.55 -49.31
N CYS A 328 29.27 -40.50 -48.94
CA CYS A 328 27.81 -40.51 -48.94
C CYS A 328 27.19 -40.15 -50.30
N LYS A 329 28.00 -39.67 -51.25
CA LYS A 329 27.57 -39.20 -52.59
C LYS A 329 26.51 -38.10 -52.50
N LYS A 330 26.56 -37.28 -51.45
CA LYS A 330 25.66 -36.17 -51.17
C LYS A 330 26.46 -35.07 -50.49
N ASP A 331 26.25 -33.83 -50.91
CA ASP A 331 26.81 -32.67 -50.24
C ASP A 331 26.19 -32.54 -48.84
N ILE A 332 27.04 -32.51 -47.82
CA ILE A 332 26.65 -32.43 -46.41
C ILE A 332 26.87 -31.03 -45.83
N THR A 333 27.34 -30.07 -46.64
CA THR A 333 27.67 -28.71 -46.19
C THR A 333 26.48 -28.04 -45.53
N ASP A 334 25.29 -28.14 -46.14
CA ASP A 334 24.06 -27.56 -45.59
C ASP A 334 23.68 -28.18 -44.24
N LEU A 335 23.85 -29.50 -44.08
CA LEU A 335 23.58 -30.15 -42.80
C LEU A 335 24.53 -29.66 -41.71
N VAL A 336 25.81 -29.53 -42.01
CA VAL A 336 26.81 -29.01 -41.05
C VAL A 336 26.45 -27.60 -40.62
N VAL A 337 26.09 -26.73 -41.56
CA VAL A 337 25.64 -25.36 -41.28
C VAL A 337 24.36 -25.36 -40.41
N ASN A 338 23.39 -26.23 -40.72
CA ASN A 338 22.16 -26.31 -39.96
C ASN A 338 22.40 -26.82 -38.53
N ILE A 339 23.28 -27.80 -38.32
CA ILE A 339 23.64 -28.32 -36.99
C ILE A 339 24.36 -27.23 -36.18
N ASP A 340 25.32 -26.53 -36.78
CA ASP A 340 26.06 -25.44 -36.14
C ASP A 340 25.10 -24.30 -35.70
N GLN A 341 24.15 -23.92 -36.55
CA GLN A 341 23.12 -22.93 -36.22
C GLN A 341 22.15 -23.43 -35.14
N LEU A 342 21.79 -24.72 -35.16
CA LEU A 342 20.94 -25.31 -34.14
C LEU A 342 21.64 -25.29 -32.78
N GLU A 343 22.93 -25.65 -32.74
CA GLU A 343 23.76 -25.59 -31.55
C GLU A 343 23.82 -24.17 -30.97
N MET A 344 24.11 -23.16 -31.80
CA MET A 344 24.10 -21.76 -31.35
C MET A 344 22.75 -21.35 -30.74
N ASN A 345 21.62 -21.69 -31.38
CA ASN A 345 20.30 -21.36 -30.84
C ASN A 345 20.01 -22.10 -29.52
N MET A 346 20.42 -23.36 -29.39
CA MET A 346 20.30 -24.12 -28.14
C MET A 346 21.18 -23.54 -27.03
N GLN A 347 22.38 -23.05 -27.35
CA GLN A 347 23.25 -22.36 -26.38
C GLN A 347 22.60 -21.06 -25.88
N TYR A 348 21.99 -20.26 -26.77
CA TYR A 348 21.25 -19.08 -26.33
C TYR A 348 20.07 -19.44 -25.43
N LEU A 349 19.27 -20.45 -25.80
CA LEU A 349 18.17 -20.94 -24.96
C LEU A 349 18.65 -21.44 -23.59
N TYR A 350 19.80 -22.13 -23.54
CA TYR A 350 20.41 -22.58 -22.29
C TYR A 350 20.80 -21.39 -21.39
N LEU A 351 21.45 -20.37 -21.97
CA LEU A 351 21.84 -19.17 -21.25
C LEU A 351 20.63 -18.36 -20.78
N ASP A 352 19.60 -18.23 -21.61
CA ASP A 352 18.38 -17.50 -21.30
C ASP A 352 17.56 -18.18 -20.20
N THR A 353 17.45 -19.51 -20.22
CA THR A 353 16.83 -20.26 -19.12
C THR A 353 17.62 -20.14 -17.81
N ALA A 354 18.94 -20.13 -17.87
CA ALA A 354 19.79 -19.88 -16.70
C ALA A 354 19.59 -18.45 -16.16
N ARG A 355 19.49 -17.44 -17.02
CA ARG A 355 19.19 -16.05 -16.63
C ARG A 355 17.79 -15.92 -16.03
N ALA A 356 16.77 -16.51 -16.64
CA ALA A 356 15.41 -16.50 -16.11
C ALA A 356 15.33 -17.13 -14.71
N THR A 357 15.98 -18.28 -14.53
CA THR A 357 15.99 -18.98 -13.23
C THR A 357 16.77 -18.21 -12.16
N GLU A 358 17.84 -17.51 -12.52
CA GLU A 358 18.57 -16.64 -11.58
C GLU A 358 17.77 -15.36 -11.24
N ALA A 359 17.10 -14.75 -12.23
CA ALA A 359 16.25 -13.57 -12.00
C ALA A 359 15.07 -13.88 -11.07
N LEU A 360 14.51 -15.09 -11.17
CA LEU A 360 13.41 -15.60 -10.35
C LEU A 360 13.89 -16.40 -9.13
N ARG A 361 15.17 -16.28 -8.77
CA ARG A 361 15.70 -16.97 -7.60
C ARG A 361 14.96 -16.54 -6.34
N CYS A 362 14.69 -17.53 -5.50
CA CYS A 362 13.84 -17.36 -4.32
C CYS A 362 14.35 -16.27 -3.37
N GLU A 363 15.65 -16.19 -3.11
CA GLU A 363 16.23 -15.16 -2.22
C GLU A 363 15.88 -13.75 -2.69
N ARG A 364 16.10 -13.44 -3.97
CA ARG A 364 15.81 -12.12 -4.55
C ARG A 364 14.32 -11.78 -4.47
N MET A 365 13.45 -12.73 -4.83
CA MET A 365 12.00 -12.50 -4.84
C MET A 365 11.40 -12.48 -3.42
N ASN A 366 11.91 -13.29 -2.51
CA ASN A 366 11.52 -13.29 -1.10
C ASN A 366 11.92 -11.98 -0.41
N ASP A 367 13.10 -11.45 -0.69
CA ASP A 367 13.54 -10.16 -0.16
C ASP A 367 12.63 -9.02 -0.64
N ILE A 368 12.31 -8.97 -1.94
CA ILE A 368 11.34 -8.00 -2.50
C ILE A 368 9.98 -8.15 -1.81
N TYR A 369 9.50 -9.39 -1.67
CA TYR A 369 8.21 -9.67 -1.04
C TYR A 369 8.17 -9.23 0.42
N THR A 370 9.17 -9.61 1.21
CA THR A 370 9.21 -9.33 2.64
C THR A 370 9.39 -7.83 2.90
N GLU A 371 10.29 -7.15 2.20
CA GLU A 371 10.47 -5.70 2.32
C GLU A 371 9.18 -4.95 1.91
N LEU A 372 8.49 -5.41 0.85
CA LEU A 372 7.26 -4.77 0.38
C LEU A 372 6.09 -4.96 1.36
N PHE A 373 5.75 -6.21 1.70
CA PHE A 373 4.54 -6.52 2.46
C PHE A 373 4.74 -6.38 3.97
N TYR A 374 5.83 -6.93 4.52
CA TYR A 374 6.06 -6.88 5.96
C TYR A 374 6.54 -5.50 6.41
N ASP A 375 7.56 -4.95 5.75
CA ASP A 375 8.09 -3.64 6.17
C ASP A 375 7.27 -2.48 5.57
N GLY A 376 7.08 -2.45 4.25
CA GLY A 376 6.37 -1.36 3.58
C GLY A 376 4.91 -1.23 4.03
N ILE A 377 4.11 -2.27 3.82
CA ILE A 377 2.66 -2.22 4.09
C ILE A 377 2.36 -2.42 5.59
N CYS A 378 2.88 -3.48 6.21
CA CYS A 378 2.44 -3.85 7.55
C CYS A 378 3.12 -3.10 8.69
N LYS A 379 4.42 -2.86 8.60
CA LYS A 379 5.15 -2.17 9.67
C LYS A 379 5.00 -0.67 9.55
N TYR A 380 5.43 -0.07 8.45
CA TYR A 380 5.41 1.39 8.31
C TYR A 380 4.04 1.90 7.83
N GLY A 381 3.42 1.22 6.86
CA GLY A 381 2.11 1.61 6.34
C GLY A 381 1.01 1.57 7.40
N ALA A 382 0.77 0.42 8.04
CA ALA A 382 -0.27 0.27 9.04
C ALA A 382 -0.01 1.12 10.30
N ASN A 383 1.25 1.20 10.78
CA ASN A 383 1.59 2.06 11.92
C ASN A 383 1.38 3.54 11.59
N GLY A 384 1.83 3.99 10.42
CA GLY A 384 1.63 5.36 9.95
C GLY A 384 0.15 5.72 9.86
N LEU A 385 -0.69 4.87 9.23
CA LEU A 385 -2.13 5.07 9.16
C LEU A 385 -2.79 5.12 10.55
N SER A 386 -2.36 4.26 11.48
CA SER A 386 -2.86 4.24 12.86
C SER A 386 -2.53 5.53 13.62
N TRP A 387 -1.31 6.03 13.50
CA TRP A 387 -0.89 7.30 14.11
C TRP A 387 -1.62 8.51 13.51
N VAL A 388 -1.77 8.53 12.19
CA VAL A 388 -2.54 9.56 11.47
C VAL A 388 -3.99 9.56 11.94
N PHE A 389 -4.64 8.40 11.95
CA PHE A 389 -6.03 8.24 12.39
C PHE A 389 -6.22 8.68 13.85
N SER A 390 -5.41 8.15 14.76
CA SER A 390 -5.49 8.45 16.20
C SER A 390 -5.29 9.94 16.47
N SER A 391 -4.33 10.56 15.79
CA SER A 391 -4.06 12.00 15.95
C SER A 391 -5.19 12.86 15.40
N LEU A 392 -5.76 12.52 14.23
CA LEU A 392 -6.86 13.26 13.64
C LEU A 392 -8.14 13.19 14.48
N ILE A 393 -8.45 12.03 15.10
CA ILE A 393 -9.58 11.93 16.04
C ILE A 393 -9.37 12.87 17.23
N VAL A 394 -8.17 12.87 17.83
CA VAL A 394 -7.89 13.69 19.00
C VAL A 394 -7.95 15.18 18.64
N ILE A 395 -7.34 15.57 17.50
CA ILE A 395 -7.43 16.93 16.97
C ILE A 395 -8.89 17.31 16.71
N GLY A 396 -9.67 16.46 16.05
CA GLY A 396 -11.08 16.70 15.73
C GLY A 396 -11.95 16.86 16.99
N LEU A 397 -11.72 16.04 18.02
CA LEU A 397 -12.41 16.11 19.30
C LEU A 397 -12.11 17.42 20.03
N PHE A 398 -10.83 17.77 20.21
CA PHE A 398 -10.45 19.00 20.91
C PHE A 398 -10.83 20.26 20.12
N SER A 399 -10.82 20.21 18.79
CA SER A 399 -11.29 21.32 17.96
C SER A 399 -12.79 21.55 18.13
N MET A 400 -13.59 20.48 18.16
CA MET A 400 -15.03 20.61 18.46
C MET A 400 -15.27 21.11 19.89
N LEU A 401 -14.48 20.68 20.87
CA LEU A 401 -14.54 21.23 22.23
C LEU A 401 -14.23 22.74 22.22
N MET A 402 -13.19 23.19 21.51
CA MET A 402 -12.92 24.62 21.33
C MET A 402 -14.10 25.35 20.67
N VAL A 403 -14.77 24.74 19.69
CA VAL A 403 -15.98 25.30 19.06
C VAL A 403 -17.11 25.48 20.09
N THR A 404 -17.34 24.49 20.96
CA THR A 404 -18.35 24.57 22.02
C THR A 404 -17.99 25.61 23.10
N LEU A 405 -16.70 25.80 23.36
CA LEU A 405 -16.14 26.75 24.33
C LEU A 405 -15.93 28.15 23.74
N ARG A 406 -16.54 28.48 22.59
CA ARG A 406 -16.38 29.78 21.92
C ARG A 406 -16.69 31.01 22.78
N SER A 407 -17.45 30.86 23.86
CA SER A 407 -17.73 31.92 24.83
C SER A 407 -16.47 32.40 25.56
N ALA A 408 -15.43 31.56 25.68
CA ALA A 408 -14.16 31.91 26.30
C ALA A 408 -13.42 33.06 25.58
N MET A 409 -13.68 33.28 24.29
CA MET A 409 -13.06 34.33 23.47
C MET A 409 -13.75 35.70 23.60
N LEU A 410 -14.92 35.75 24.25
CA LEU A 410 -15.69 36.98 24.42
C LEU A 410 -15.28 37.69 25.72
N PRO A 411 -15.16 39.04 25.70
CA PRO A 411 -14.94 39.81 26.92
C PRO A 411 -16.11 39.62 27.89
N SER A 412 -15.80 39.54 29.19
CA SER A 412 -16.81 39.53 30.26
C SER A 412 -17.19 40.97 30.56
N PHE A 413 -18.49 41.28 30.57
CA PHE A 413 -18.98 42.60 30.98
C PHE A 413 -19.40 42.52 32.44
N GLU A 414 -18.89 43.44 33.24
CA GLU A 414 -19.38 43.70 34.58
C GLU A 414 -20.52 44.70 34.44
N TYR A 415 -21.75 44.27 34.75
CA TYR A 415 -22.88 45.19 34.83
C TYR A 415 -22.72 45.93 36.16
N VAL A 416 -22.15 47.13 36.10
CA VAL A 416 -22.28 48.08 37.21
C VAL A 416 -23.77 48.38 37.25
N GLY A 417 -24.48 47.79 38.21
CA GLY A 417 -25.85 48.21 38.47
C GLY A 417 -25.79 49.69 38.75
N ASP A 418 -26.47 50.51 37.95
CA ASP A 418 -26.74 51.89 38.30
C ASP A 418 -27.56 51.85 39.60
N ASP A 419 -26.89 51.83 40.75
CA ASP A 419 -27.49 51.90 42.09
C ASP A 419 -28.23 53.24 42.31
N ASP A 420 -28.23 54.13 41.30
CA ASP A 420 -28.83 55.46 41.31
C ASP A 420 -30.38 55.45 41.31
N ASP A 421 -31.05 54.31 41.11
CA ASP A 421 -32.51 54.24 41.15
C ASP A 421 -33.11 53.75 42.49
N TYR A 422 -32.27 53.60 43.53
CA TYR A 422 -32.77 53.65 44.93
C TYR A 422 -33.02 55.12 45.36
N ILE A 423 -33.74 55.87 44.51
CA ILE A 423 -34.34 57.15 44.88
C ILE A 423 -35.40 56.86 45.94
N ASP A 424 -34.99 57.09 47.18
CA ASP A 424 -35.77 57.58 48.33
C ASP A 424 -37.27 57.76 48.02
N LYS A 425 -38.04 56.68 48.21
CA LYS A 425 -39.50 56.71 48.11
C LYS A 425 -40.17 57.44 49.28
N ASP A 426 -39.42 58.01 50.22
CA ASP A 426 -40.00 58.56 51.44
C ASP A 426 -39.87 60.07 51.63
N ASN A 427 -39.20 60.83 50.75
CA ASN A 427 -39.19 62.29 50.91
C ASN A 427 -39.49 63.10 49.63
N ASN A 428 -40.69 63.69 49.66
CA ASN A 428 -40.97 65.09 49.36
C ASN A 428 -41.86 65.36 48.12
N ARG A 429 -43.16 65.46 48.41
CA ARG A 429 -44.10 66.33 47.68
C ARG A 429 -43.53 67.74 47.54
N ARG A 430 -42.91 68.09 46.42
CA ARG A 430 -42.90 69.48 45.93
C ARG A 430 -43.07 69.52 44.42
N SER A 431 -44.21 70.05 44.01
CA SER A 431 -44.53 70.40 42.64
C SER A 431 -43.52 71.42 42.10
N VAL A 432 -42.68 70.99 41.17
CA VAL A 432 -41.96 71.90 40.28
C VAL A 432 -42.54 71.71 38.88
N LYS A 433 -43.33 72.70 38.46
CA LYS A 433 -43.74 72.88 37.07
C LYS A 433 -42.49 73.27 36.27
N THR A 434 -41.95 72.33 35.51
CA THR A 434 -40.95 72.63 34.49
C THR A 434 -41.63 72.66 33.12
N THR A 435 -41.58 73.84 32.52
CA THR A 435 -42.08 74.18 31.18
C THR A 435 -41.46 73.30 30.12
N ILE A 436 -42.32 72.61 29.36
CA ILE A 436 -41.97 71.84 28.16
C ILE A 436 -41.70 72.82 27.02
N THR A 437 -40.45 72.88 26.54
CA THR A 437 -40.13 73.51 25.25
C THR A 437 -40.11 72.42 24.18
N THR A 438 -41.12 72.46 23.32
CA THR A 438 -41.36 71.57 22.19
C THR A 438 -40.29 71.77 21.11
N VAL A 439 -39.42 70.80 20.90
CA VAL A 439 -38.61 70.70 19.68
C VAL A 439 -39.26 69.64 18.79
N ASN A 440 -39.83 70.10 17.68
CA ASN A 440 -40.35 69.25 16.61
C ASN A 440 -39.19 68.57 15.88
N GLN A 441 -39.06 67.26 16.03
CA GLN A 441 -38.40 66.41 15.04
C GLN A 441 -39.34 65.29 14.62
N THR A 442 -39.74 65.38 13.36
CA THR A 442 -40.48 64.39 12.58
C THR A 442 -39.65 63.13 12.45
N LEU A 443 -40.04 62.05 13.13
CA LEU A 443 -39.62 60.69 12.81
C LEU A 443 -40.86 59.86 12.49
N ALA A 444 -40.88 59.30 11.29
CA ALA A 444 -41.93 58.44 10.79
C ALA A 444 -42.00 57.13 11.61
N LEU A 445 -43.20 56.83 12.13
CA LEU A 445 -43.54 55.52 12.67
C LEU A 445 -43.86 54.54 11.52
N PRO A 446 -43.49 53.26 11.63
CA PRO A 446 -44.03 52.21 10.78
C PRO A 446 -45.50 51.90 11.16
N PRO A 447 -46.30 51.35 10.23
CA PRO A 447 -47.73 51.13 10.44
C PRO A 447 -48.01 50.02 11.44
N SER A 448 -49.09 50.21 12.20
CA SER A 448 -49.67 49.29 13.15
C SER A 448 -50.21 48.02 12.47
N GLU A 449 -49.82 46.88 13.01
CA GLU A 449 -50.29 45.55 12.64
C GLU A 449 -51.64 45.28 13.34
N SER A 450 -52.71 45.80 12.75
CA SER A 450 -54.09 45.49 13.13
C SER A 450 -54.94 45.34 11.87
N ASP A 451 -54.68 44.27 11.11
CA ASP A 451 -55.63 43.65 10.20
C ASP A 451 -54.98 42.42 9.54
N MET A 452 -55.19 41.24 10.11
CA MET A 452 -55.19 39.99 9.33
C MET A 452 -56.09 38.97 10.02
N GLY A 453 -57.39 39.10 9.72
CA GLY A 453 -58.29 37.96 9.74
C GLY A 453 -58.07 37.10 8.50
N GLN A 454 -58.06 35.78 8.72
CA GLN A 454 -58.56 34.68 7.87
C GLN A 454 -57.59 33.49 7.88
N MET A 455 -57.87 32.55 8.80
CA MET A 455 -57.40 31.17 8.70
C MET A 455 -57.96 30.55 7.42
N ARG A 456 -57.07 30.18 6.48
CA ARG A 456 -57.36 29.15 5.48
C ARG A 456 -57.13 27.79 6.12
N GLN A 457 -58.20 27.01 6.25
CA GLN A 457 -58.15 25.58 6.52
C GLN A 457 -57.48 24.88 5.31
N LEU A 458 -56.45 24.07 5.59
CA LEU A 458 -55.89 23.10 4.65
C LEU A 458 -56.81 21.86 4.60
N PRO A 459 -56.99 21.22 3.43
CA PRO A 459 -57.79 20.01 3.30
C PRO A 459 -57.07 18.79 3.91
N PRO A 460 -57.81 17.75 4.33
CA PRO A 460 -57.23 16.54 4.89
C PRO A 460 -56.47 15.75 3.82
N ILE A 461 -55.30 15.24 4.24
CA ILE A 461 -54.47 14.30 3.48
C ILE A 461 -55.18 12.93 3.54
N PRO A 462 -55.34 12.21 2.42
CA PRO A 462 -55.93 10.88 2.42
C PRO A 462 -54.94 9.85 2.98
N ASP A 463 -55.45 8.98 3.86
CA ASP A 463 -54.77 7.80 4.36
C ASP A 463 -54.57 6.82 3.19
N ASN A 464 -53.33 6.63 2.76
CA ASN A 464 -52.95 5.52 1.90
C ASN A 464 -52.47 4.37 2.79
N GLU A 465 -53.28 3.31 2.84
CA GLU A 465 -52.91 1.97 3.24
C GLU A 465 -51.63 1.55 2.51
N TYR A 466 -50.55 1.34 3.26
CA TYR A 466 -49.39 0.59 2.82
C TYR A 466 -49.59 -0.86 3.25
N GLU A 467 -49.91 -1.73 2.29
CA GLU A 467 -49.77 -3.18 2.42
C GLU A 467 -48.30 -3.50 2.67
N GLY A 468 -48.00 -4.01 3.87
CA GLY A 468 -46.70 -4.54 4.22
C GLY A 468 -46.60 -6.01 3.80
N ASP A 469 -45.90 -6.26 2.70
CA ASP A 469 -45.46 -7.61 2.33
C ASP A 469 -44.44 -8.13 3.36
N SER A 470 -44.90 -9.12 4.12
CA SER A 470 -44.11 -9.91 5.05
C SER A 470 -43.24 -10.91 4.27
N TYR A 471 -41.96 -10.59 4.07
CA TYR A 471 -40.95 -11.62 3.75
C TYR A 471 -40.62 -12.39 5.03
N GLY A 472 -41.24 -13.56 5.18
CA GLY A 472 -40.86 -14.57 6.15
C GLY A 472 -39.52 -15.19 5.76
N PHE A 473 -38.50 -14.96 6.60
CA PHE A 473 -37.23 -15.67 6.53
C PHE A 473 -37.34 -16.90 7.44
N ASP A 474 -37.37 -18.08 6.83
CA ASP A 474 -37.45 -19.39 7.48
C ASP A 474 -36.02 -19.91 7.75
N PRO A 475 -35.56 -20.04 9.01
CA PRO A 475 -34.27 -20.63 9.33
C PRO A 475 -34.46 -22.09 9.76
N THR A 476 -34.91 -22.96 8.86
CA THR A 476 -34.91 -24.41 9.10
C THR A 476 -34.48 -25.21 7.86
N GLN A 477 -33.17 -25.18 7.55
CA GLN A 477 -32.53 -26.31 6.88
C GLN A 477 -31.25 -26.70 7.63
N SER A 478 -31.44 -27.73 8.45
CA SER A 478 -30.42 -28.55 9.08
C SER A 478 -29.67 -29.35 8.01
N ASN A 479 -28.36 -29.14 7.93
CA ASN A 479 -27.46 -30.07 7.26
C ASN A 479 -27.21 -31.26 8.19
N ASP A 480 -27.69 -32.43 7.78
CA ASP A 480 -27.20 -33.73 8.23
C ASP A 480 -25.81 -33.96 7.61
N ILE A 481 -24.75 -33.86 8.42
CA ILE A 481 -23.46 -34.48 8.13
C ILE A 481 -22.97 -35.18 9.39
N ASP A 482 -22.83 -36.49 9.27
CA ASP A 482 -22.36 -37.43 10.28
C ASP A 482 -20.99 -37.06 10.90
N PRO A 483 -20.78 -37.36 12.20
CA PRO A 483 -19.51 -37.14 12.88
C PRO A 483 -18.70 -38.45 12.95
N ALA A 484 -17.57 -38.54 12.25
CA ALA A 484 -16.55 -39.55 12.55
C ALA A 484 -15.17 -39.18 11.98
N SER A 485 -14.33 -38.55 12.79
CA SER A 485 -12.93 -38.98 12.92
C SER A 485 -12.26 -38.28 14.09
N HIS A 486 -11.92 -39.12 15.07
CA HIS A 486 -11.06 -38.80 16.19
C HIS A 486 -9.66 -38.44 15.69
N VAL A 487 -9.18 -37.24 16.03
CA VAL A 487 -7.74 -36.98 16.13
C VAL A 487 -7.48 -36.45 17.53
N LYS A 488 -6.85 -37.30 18.35
CA LYS A 488 -6.26 -36.93 19.64
C LYS A 488 -5.04 -36.05 19.35
N TYR A 489 -5.07 -34.82 19.87
CA TYR A 489 -3.85 -34.03 20.05
C TYR A 489 -3.46 -34.11 21.53
N ASP A 490 -2.34 -34.77 21.79
CA ASP A 490 -1.69 -34.76 23.09
C ASP A 490 -1.05 -33.37 23.31
N ALA A 491 -1.51 -32.70 24.36
CA ALA A 491 -0.91 -31.49 24.87
C ALA A 491 0.37 -31.86 25.63
N ASN A 492 1.52 -31.41 25.15
CA ASN A 492 2.74 -31.39 25.96
C ASN A 492 3.50 -30.08 25.69
N SER A 493 3.01 -29.00 26.28
CA SER A 493 3.68 -27.70 26.34
C SER A 493 4.66 -27.68 27.52
N ASN A 494 5.94 -27.94 27.25
CA ASN A 494 7.01 -27.54 28.16
C ASN A 494 7.54 -26.18 27.71
N SER A 495 7.05 -25.15 28.39
CA SER A 495 7.56 -23.79 28.36
C SER A 495 8.91 -23.74 29.08
N ASN A 496 10.01 -23.53 28.34
CA ASN A 496 11.23 -22.98 28.90
C ASN A 496 11.59 -21.72 28.11
N SER A 497 11.31 -20.60 28.76
CA SER A 497 11.76 -19.26 28.42
C SER A 497 13.25 -19.12 28.68
N GLU A 498 14.06 -18.95 27.65
CA GLU A 498 15.39 -18.35 27.77
C GLU A 498 15.38 -16.96 27.15
N GLN A 499 15.45 -15.97 28.03
CA GLN A 499 15.87 -14.60 27.71
C GLN A 499 17.39 -14.59 27.57
N LEU A 500 17.93 -14.05 26.47
CA LEU A 500 19.26 -13.45 26.46
C LEU A 500 19.33 -12.29 25.44
N PRO A 501 20.28 -11.34 25.64
CA PRO A 501 20.03 -9.92 25.48
C PRO A 501 20.59 -9.32 24.19
N LEU A 502 20.03 -8.15 23.86
CA LEU A 502 20.67 -7.08 23.09
C LEU A 502 22.07 -6.76 23.63
N GLN A 503 23.09 -6.81 22.76
CA GLN A 503 23.97 -5.67 22.49
C GLN A 503 25.03 -5.94 21.40
N GLN A 504 25.28 -4.87 20.62
CA GLN A 504 26.54 -4.51 19.93
C GLN A 504 26.92 -5.24 18.62
N GLY A 505 26.84 -4.49 17.52
CA GLY A 505 27.44 -4.89 16.24
C GLY A 505 27.10 -4.01 15.04
N VAL A 506 26.91 -2.69 15.20
CA VAL A 506 26.70 -1.77 14.06
C VAL A 506 27.75 -0.66 14.11
N GLN A 507 29.00 -1.02 13.81
CA GLN A 507 30.03 -0.12 13.30
C GLN A 507 31.02 -1.00 12.53
N ASN A 508 30.95 -0.94 11.19
CA ASN A 508 31.93 -1.37 10.18
C ASN A 508 31.24 -2.01 8.97
N PHE A 509 30.45 -1.23 8.22
CA PHE A 509 30.10 -1.57 6.84
C PHE A 509 29.82 -0.30 6.04
N GLN A 510 30.81 0.59 5.97
CA GLN A 510 30.69 1.85 5.23
C GLN A 510 32.06 2.35 4.76
N VAL A 511 32.88 1.47 4.17
CA VAL A 511 34.13 1.84 3.45
C VAL A 511 34.45 0.85 2.30
N ALA A 512 33.45 0.27 1.61
CA ALA A 512 33.73 -0.74 0.57
C ALA A 512 32.82 -0.70 -0.65
N THR A 513 32.32 0.48 -1.05
CA THR A 513 31.48 0.62 -2.26
C THR A 513 31.97 1.68 -3.26
N ASP A 514 33.11 2.34 -3.03
CA ASP A 514 33.61 3.41 -3.93
C ASP A 514 34.84 3.00 -4.80
N GLN A 515 35.05 1.70 -5.07
CA GLN A 515 36.18 1.25 -5.92
C GLN A 515 35.85 0.20 -7.00
N MET A 516 34.59 0.13 -7.47
CA MET A 516 34.23 -0.77 -8.58
C MET A 516 33.91 -0.08 -9.91
N ASP A 517 34.27 1.19 -10.06
CA ASP A 517 34.25 1.89 -11.36
C ASP A 517 35.68 2.17 -11.84
N GLN A 518 36.31 1.17 -12.48
CA GLN A 518 37.35 1.29 -13.53
C GLN A 518 38.07 -0.05 -13.72
N ILE A 519 37.54 -0.93 -14.58
CA ILE A 519 38.37 -1.93 -15.29
C ILE A 519 37.97 -1.88 -16.77
N PRO A 520 38.90 -1.62 -17.70
CA PRO A 520 38.59 -1.50 -19.12
C PRO A 520 38.31 -2.86 -19.77
N PHE A 521 37.36 -2.82 -20.70
CA PHE A 521 37.02 -3.84 -21.69
C PHE A 521 38.16 -4.00 -22.72
N GLU A 522 39.19 -4.79 -22.43
CA GLU A 522 40.15 -5.23 -23.45
C GLU A 522 40.97 -6.42 -22.90
N THR A 523 40.52 -7.65 -23.18
CA THR A 523 41.31 -8.88 -23.41
C THR A 523 40.40 -10.10 -23.20
N MET A 524 39.69 -10.50 -24.25
CA MET A 524 39.00 -11.80 -24.32
C MET A 524 39.36 -12.50 -25.64
N GLU A 525 40.66 -12.60 -25.90
CA GLU A 525 41.26 -13.53 -26.84
C GLU A 525 42.46 -14.15 -26.13
N THR A 526 42.59 -15.48 -26.17
CA THR A 526 43.63 -16.33 -25.55
C THR A 526 43.34 -16.89 -24.15
N MET A 527 42.34 -17.78 -24.04
CA MET A 527 42.46 -18.97 -23.17
C MET A 527 41.87 -20.20 -23.89
N SER A 528 42.69 -20.77 -24.77
CA SER A 528 42.59 -22.13 -25.26
C SER A 528 43.68 -22.96 -24.58
N ALA A 529 43.32 -24.18 -24.17
CA ALA A 529 44.14 -25.24 -23.59
C ALA A 529 44.55 -25.09 -22.12
N ALA A 530 43.87 -25.80 -21.21
CA ALA A 530 44.42 -26.99 -20.56
C ALA A 530 43.52 -27.56 -19.44
N ASN A 531 43.27 -28.86 -19.56
CA ASN A 531 43.05 -29.88 -18.53
C ASN A 531 41.65 -30.16 -17.94
N PRO A 532 41.41 -31.44 -17.57
CA PRO A 532 40.16 -32.12 -17.86
C PRO A 532 39.29 -32.37 -16.62
N MET A 533 38.03 -32.68 -16.93
CA MET A 533 36.98 -33.20 -16.04
C MET A 533 37.51 -34.20 -15.01
N SER A 534 37.24 -33.92 -13.74
CA SER A 534 37.11 -34.93 -12.70
C SER A 534 35.62 -35.12 -12.41
N GLU A 535 35.11 -36.30 -12.73
CA GLU A 535 33.79 -36.81 -12.37
C GLU A 535 33.56 -36.68 -10.85
N ILE A 536 32.43 -36.10 -10.46
CA ILE A 536 31.87 -36.21 -9.10
C ILE A 536 30.61 -37.07 -9.23
N PRO A 537 30.54 -38.24 -8.57
CA PRO A 537 29.36 -39.08 -8.65
C PRO A 537 28.24 -38.50 -7.76
N TYR A 538 27.09 -38.26 -8.37
CA TYR A 538 25.81 -38.03 -7.69
C TYR A 538 25.24 -39.38 -7.24
N GLU A 539 25.46 -39.76 -5.99
CA GLU A 539 24.72 -40.81 -5.31
C GLU A 539 24.46 -40.41 -3.85
N ASN A 540 23.23 -40.63 -3.38
CA ASN A 540 22.68 -40.39 -2.04
C ASN A 540 22.17 -38.99 -1.68
N TYR A 541 20.96 -38.68 -2.13
CA TYR A 541 19.97 -37.97 -1.30
C TYR A 541 18.64 -38.73 -1.37
N ARG A 542 18.54 -39.81 -0.60
CA ARG A 542 17.27 -40.47 -0.30
C ARG A 542 17.39 -41.11 1.09
N GLU A 543 17.20 -40.30 2.12
CA GLU A 543 16.63 -40.66 3.43
C GLU A 543 16.71 -39.43 4.35
N ASN A 544 15.55 -39.07 4.94
CA ASN A 544 15.28 -38.00 5.91
C ASN A 544 14.93 -36.61 5.36
N ALA A 545 13.68 -36.49 4.90
CA ALA A 545 12.80 -35.35 5.15
C ALA A 545 11.35 -35.85 5.15
#